data_AF-A0A2G8N214-F1
#
_entry.id   AF-A0A2G8N214-F1
#
_cell.length_a   1.000
_cell.length_b   1.000
_cell.length_c   1.000
_cell.angle_alpha   90.00
_cell.angle_beta   90.00
_cell.angle_gamma   90.00
#
_symmetry.space_group_name_H-M   'P 1'
#
loop_
_entity.id
_entity.type
_entity.pdbx_description
1 polymer ?
#
loop_
_entity_poly.entity_id
_entity_poly.type
_entity_poly.pdbx_seq_one_letter_code
_entity_poly.pdbx_strand_id
1 'polypeptide(L)' 'MPVSSTTGIKLDALTKERIREAAGSLDRTPHWFMKKAVMYWLERVEAGASVADMLNEVELKDDDRLNSVLTRQRLLNAD' A
#
# COMPACT_ATOMS: atom_id res chain seq x y z
N MET A 1 -10.40 -3.85 -25.68
CA MET A 1 -10.77 -2.74 -24.76
C MET A 1 -10.13 -3.03 -23.41
N PRO A 2 -9.45 -2.09 -22.74
CA PRO A 2 -8.90 -2.38 -21.42
C PRO A 2 -10.04 -2.61 -20.44
N VAL A 3 -10.01 -3.74 -19.73
CA VAL A 3 -11.01 -4.08 -18.71
C VAL A 3 -10.70 -3.32 -17.42
N SER A 4 -11.65 -2.52 -16.92
CA SER A 4 -11.54 -1.90 -15.61
C SER A 4 -12.00 -2.89 -14.53
N SER A 5 -11.10 -3.27 -13.63
CA SER A 5 -11.43 -4.07 -12.44
C SER A 5 -11.54 -3.15 -11.22
N THR A 6 -12.56 -3.34 -10.39
CA THR A 6 -12.72 -2.64 -9.12
C THR A 6 -12.21 -3.54 -7.98
N THR A 7 -11.08 -3.17 -7.38
CA THR A 7 -10.56 -3.83 -6.18
C THR A 7 -10.88 -2.98 -4.95
N GLY A 8 -11.53 -3.58 -3.96
CA GLY A 8 -11.86 -2.90 -2.70
C GLY A 8 -10.69 -2.97 -1.70
N ILE A 9 -10.34 -1.84 -1.10
CA ILE A 9 -9.35 -1.74 -0.01
C ILE A 9 -10.10 -1.46 1.30
N LYS A 10 -9.88 -2.28 2.32
CA LYS A 10 -10.44 -2.04 3.65
C LYS A 10 -9.57 -1.03 4.38
N LEU A 11 -10.19 0.08 4.77
CA LEU A 11 -9.55 1.16 5.54
C LEU A 11 -10.44 1.45 6.76
N ASP A 12 -9.81 1.74 7.89
CA ASP A 12 -10.49 2.22 9.09
C ASP A 12 -11.04 3.65 8.88
N ALA A 13 -11.91 4.08 9.78
CA ALA A 13 -12.57 5.39 9.68
C ALA A 13 -11.58 6.56 9.79
N LEU A 14 -10.57 6.46 10.67
CA LEU A 14 -9.58 7.51 10.88
C LEU A 14 -8.73 7.70 9.62
N THR A 15 -8.27 6.62 9.00
CA THR A 15 -7.51 6.67 7.75
C THR A 15 -8.32 7.25 6.60
N LYS A 16 -9.63 6.94 6.52
CA LYS A 16 -10.53 7.52 5.51
C LYS A 16 -10.68 9.04 5.65
N GLU A 17 -10.81 9.56 6.87
CA GLU A 17 -10.84 11.01 7.11
C GLU A 17 -9.54 11.67 6.66
N ARG A 18 -8.39 11.12 7.05
CA ARG A 18 -7.07 11.63 6.66
C ARG A 18 -6.90 11.71 5.14
N ILE A 19 -7.36 10.68 4.41
CA ILE A 19 -7.34 10.68 2.94
C ILE A 19 -8.25 11.77 2.37
N ARG A 20 -9.44 11.97 2.97
CA ARG A 20 -10.38 13.00 2.51
C ARG A 20 -9.81 14.40 2.70
N GLU A 21 -9.24 14.68 3.88
CA GLU A 21 -8.61 15.97 4.18
C GLU A 21 -7.41 16.23 3.27
N ALA A 22 -6.52 15.24 3.09
CA ALA A 22 -5.37 15.35 2.20
C ALA A 22 -5.79 15.61 0.74
N ALA A 23 -6.79 14.87 0.25
CA ALA A 23 -7.32 15.09 -1.09
C ALA A 23 -7.95 16.49 -1.23
N GLY A 24 -8.72 16.93 -0.23
CA GLY A 24 -9.33 18.25 -0.17
C GLY A 24 -8.30 19.39 -0.20
N SER A 25 -7.18 19.24 0.52
CA SER A 25 -6.08 20.21 0.52
C SER A 25 -5.43 20.41 -0.86
N LEU A 26 -5.54 19.40 -1.73
CA LEU A 26 -5.03 19.42 -3.10
C LEU A 26 -6.11 19.75 -4.14
N ASP A 27 -7.33 20.09 -3.71
CA ASP A 27 -8.50 20.29 -4.58
C ASP A 27 -8.83 19.04 -5.42
N ARG A 28 -8.71 17.84 -4.83
CA ARG A 28 -8.97 16.58 -5.53
C ARG A 28 -9.90 15.66 -4.75
N THR A 29 -10.47 14.67 -5.45
CA THR A 29 -11.33 13.67 -4.83
C THR A 29 -10.52 12.58 -4.12
N PRO A 30 -11.05 11.94 -3.05
CA PRO A 30 -10.41 10.81 -2.40
C PRO A 30 -10.05 9.67 -3.37
N HIS A 31 -10.91 9.40 -4.36
CA HIS A 31 -10.64 8.39 -5.38
C HIS A 31 -9.43 8.74 -6.25
N TRP A 32 -9.29 10.00 -6.69
CA TRP A 32 -8.11 10.45 -7.44
C TRP A 32 -6.83 10.32 -6.60
N PHE A 33 -6.91 10.73 -5.32
CA PHE A 33 -5.78 10.65 -4.39
C PHE A 33 -5.29 9.21 -4.22
N MET A 34 -6.20 8.27 -3.95
CA MET A 34 -5.87 6.86 -3.79
C MET A 34 -5.26 6.28 -5.08
N LYS A 35 -5.83 6.59 -6.24
CA LYS A 35 -5.27 6.15 -7.52
C LYS A 35 -3.84 6.68 -7.71
N LYS A 36 -3.59 7.95 -7.37
CA LYS A 36 -2.25 8.54 -7.48
C LYS A 36 -1.26 7.95 -6.49
N ALA A 37 -1.68 7.66 -5.26
CA ALA A 37 -0.83 6.99 -4.27
C ALA A 37 -0.38 5.59 -4.75
N VAL A 38 -1.30 4.80 -5.35
CA VAL A 38 -0.97 3.49 -5.92
C VAL A 38 0.03 3.61 -7.07
N MET A 39 -0.19 4.55 -8.00
CA MET A 39 0.73 4.75 -9.13
C MET A 39 2.12 5.21 -8.65
N TYR A 40 2.17 6.12 -7.67
CA TYR A 40 3.43 6.56 -7.07
C TYR A 40 4.22 5.40 -6.44
N TRP A 41 3.52 4.51 -5.72
CA TRP A 41 4.16 3.34 -5.15
C TRP A 41 4.68 2.38 -6.22
N LEU A 42 3.88 2.15 -7.27
CA LEU A 42 4.26 1.31 -8.40
C LEU A 42 5.51 1.84 -9.12
N GLU A 43 5.57 3.14 -9.40
CA GLU A 43 6.73 3.78 -10.04
C GLU A 43 8.02 3.54 -9.23
N ARG A 44 7.96 3.56 -7.90
CA ARG A 44 9.12 3.27 -7.04
C ARG A 44 9.54 1.81 -7.10
N VAL A 45 8.57 0.89 -7.10
CA VAL A 45 8.83 -0.55 -7.26
C VAL A 45 9.47 -0.83 -8.62
N GLU A 46 8.94 -0.24 -9.69
CA GLU A 46 9.46 -0.38 -11.05
C GLU A 46 10.87 0.21 -11.20
N ALA A 47 11.21 1.24 -10.42
CA ALA A 47 12.57 1.78 -10.30
C ALA A 47 13.53 0.90 -9.48
N GLY A 48 13.06 -0.24 -8.94
CA GLY A 48 13.88 -1.21 -8.21
C GLY A 48 13.93 -0.99 -6.70
N ALA A 49 13.07 -0.14 -6.13
CA ALA A 49 12.99 0.00 -4.67
C ALA A 49 12.47 -1.29 -4.02
N SER A 50 13.07 -1.69 -2.91
CA SER A 50 12.63 -2.80 -2.07
C SER A 50 11.66 -2.35 -0.98
N VAL A 51 11.00 -3.29 -0.30
CA VAL A 51 10.14 -2.97 0.86
C VAL A 51 10.93 -2.22 1.95
N ALA A 52 12.21 -2.57 2.13
CA ALA A 52 13.10 -1.89 3.08
C ALA A 52 13.40 -0.43 2.70
N ASP A 53 13.32 -0.07 1.42
CA ASP A 53 13.50 1.31 0.96
C ASP A 53 12.21 2.15 1.06
N MET A 54 11.08 1.51 1.29
CA MET A 54 9.76 2.15 1.31
C MET A 54 9.17 2.27 2.71
N LEU A 55 9.56 1.38 3.63
CA LEU A 55 9.10 1.36 5.01
C LEU A 55 10.21 1.82 5.96
N ASN A 56 9.83 2.41 7.09
CA ASN A 56 10.79 2.64 8.18
C ASN A 56 11.12 1.34 8.94
N GLU A 57 12.14 1.36 9.81
CA GLU A 57 12.60 0.14 10.51
C GLU A 57 11.52 -0.54 11.37
N VAL A 58 10.62 0.24 11.98
CA VAL A 58 9.52 -0.28 12.79
C VAL A 58 8.47 -0.93 11.90
N GLU A 59 8.05 -0.23 10.85
CA GLU A 59 7.08 -0.73 9.87
C GLU A 59 7.59 -1.95 9.12
N LEU A 60 8.88 -2.02 8.82
CA LEU A 60 9.51 -3.16 8.15
C LEU A 60 9.46 -4.42 9.03
N LYS A 61 9.73 -4.28 10.34
CA LYS A 61 9.63 -5.40 11.29
C LYS A 61 8.19 -5.91 11.43
N ASP A 62 7.21 -5.01 11.40
CA ASP A 62 5.79 -5.39 11.44
C ASP A 62 5.33 -6.04 10.12
N ASP A 63 5.81 -5.53 8.97
CA ASP A 63 5.53 -6.09 7.64
C ASP A 63 6.06 -7.52 7.50
N ASP A 64 7.31 -7.76 7.92
CA ASP A 64 7.95 -9.08 7.89
C ASP A 64 7.15 -10.14 8.67
N ARG A 65 6.43 -9.71 9.72
CA ARG A 65 5.62 -10.58 10.57
C ARG A 65 4.22 -10.82 10.01
N LEU A 66 3.59 -9.79 9.46
CA LEU A 66 2.16 -9.82 9.10
C LEU A 66 1.92 -10.09 7.61
N ASN A 67 2.72 -9.46 6.75
CA ASN A 67 2.44 -9.37 5.33
C ASN A 67 3.52 -10.02 4.43
N SER A 68 4.69 -10.38 4.95
CA SER A 68 5.69 -11.11 4.16
C SER A 68 5.19 -12.50 3.76
N VAL A 69 4.98 -12.68 2.44
CA VAL A 69 4.58 -13.98 1.86
C VAL A 69 5.71 -15.00 2.03
N LEU A 70 6.96 -14.59 1.87
CA LEU A 70 8.13 -15.46 2.01
C LEU A 70 8.27 -15.96 3.45
N THR A 71 8.11 -15.09 4.45
CA THR A 71 8.13 -15.49 5.86
C THR A 71 7.00 -16.47 6.15
N ARG A 72 5.78 -16.18 5.68
CA ARG A 72 4.63 -17.10 5.81
C ARG A 72 4.90 -18.46 5.17
N GLN A 73 5.47 -18.50 3.96
CA GLN A 73 5.82 -19.75 3.29
C GLN A 73 6.91 -20.54 4.04
N ARG A 74 7.95 -19.87 4.56
CA ARG A 74 8.99 -20.55 5.35
C ARG A 74 8.43 -21.20 6.60
N LEU A 75 7.55 -20.51 7.33
CA LEU A 75 6.91 -21.06 8.53
C LEU A 75 6.05 -22.29 8.22
N LEU A 76 5.36 -22.30 7.06
CA LEU A 76 4.55 -23.44 6.62
C LEU A 76 5.40 -24.64 6.16
N ASN A 77 6.65 -24.42 5.75
CA ASN A 77 7.55 -25.46 5.23
C ASN A 77 8.56 -25.95 6.29
N ALA A 78 8.45 -25.50 7.55
CA ALA A 78 9.41 -25.78 8.62
C ALA A 78 9.04 -27.01 9.49
N ASP A 79 8.07 -27.82 9.05
CA ASP A 79 7.70 -29.10 9.66
C ASP A 79 8.42 -30.29 9.01
#